data_AF-A0A969HKT0-F1
#
_entry.id   AF-A0A969HKT0-F1
#
_cell.length_a   1.000
_cell.length_b   1.000
_cell.length_c   1.000
_cell.angle_alpha   90.00
_cell.angle_beta   90.00
_cell.angle_gamma   90.00
#
_symmetry.space_group_name_H-M   'P 1'
#
loop_
_entity.id
_entity.type
_entity.pdbx_description
1 polymer ?
#
loop_
_entity_poly.entity_id
_entity_poly.type
_entity_poly.pdbx_seq_one_letter_code
_entity_poly.pdbx_strand_id
1 'polypeptide(L)' 'MKITCMIVEDEPLARNLLEQYIQKVPYLHLLASCASPLKAIEMLNQQAIDLLFFRYTDARNHRHQSS' A
#
# COMPACT_ATOMS: atom_id res chain seq x y z
N MET A 1 21.62 -0.86 -6.04
CA MET A 1 20.67 0.22 -5.71
C MET A 1 19.40 -0.45 -5.19
N LYS A 2 18.82 0.02 -4.09
CA LYS A 2 17.54 -0.50 -3.57
C LYS A 2 16.40 0.40 -4.03
N ILE A 3 15.27 -0.19 -4.42
CA ILE A 3 14.02 0.50 -4.77
C ILE A 3 13.20 0.62 -3.48
N THR A 4 12.97 1.83 -3.02
CA THR A 4 12.13 2.10 -1.85
C THR A 4 10.68 1.98 -2.25
N CYS A 5 9.93 1.14 -1.55
CA CYS A 5 8.55 0.82 -1.91
C CYS A 5 7.59 0.94 -0.72
N MET A 6 6.32 1.12 -1.04
CA MET A 6 5.22 1.19 -0.09
C MET A 6 4.05 0.34 -0.56
N ILE A 7 3.29 -0.22 0.40
CA ILE A 7 2.05 -0.97 0.13
C ILE A 7 0.83 -0.18 0.65
N VAL A 8 -0.19 -0.06 -0.20
CA VAL A 8 -1.57 0.30 0.18
C VAL A 8 -2.44 -0.88 -0.18
N GLU A 9 -2.98 -1.54 0.84
CA GLU A 9 -3.71 -2.79 0.70
C GLU A 9 -4.72 -2.90 1.84
N ASP A 10 -6.02 -2.80 1.55
CA ASP A 10 -7.09 -2.82 2.55
C ASP A 10 -7.35 -4.22 3.14
N GLU A 11 -7.03 -5.30 2.42
CA GLU A 11 -7.16 -6.66 2.96
C GLU A 11 -5.92 -7.07 3.76
N PRO A 12 -6.04 -7.33 5.08
CA PRO A 12 -4.87 -7.63 5.92
C PRO A 12 -4.06 -8.85 5.47
N LEU A 13 -4.73 -9.89 4.97
CA LEU A 13 -4.06 -11.11 4.51
C LEU A 13 -3.22 -10.86 3.25
N ALA A 14 -3.77 -10.14 2.27
CA ALA A 14 -3.04 -9.75 1.06
C ALA A 14 -1.86 -8.83 1.39
N ARG A 15 -2.04 -7.88 2.33
CA ARG A 15 -0.97 -6.98 2.77
C ARG A 15 0.18 -7.74 3.40
N ASN A 16 -0.11 -8.62 4.36
CA ASN A 16 0.90 -9.45 5.03
C ASN A 16 1.64 -10.36 4.05
N LEU A 17 0.93 -10.91 3.05
CA LEU A 17 1.53 -11.74 2.02
C LEU A 17 2.50 -10.93 1.14
N LEU A 18 2.11 -9.72 0.72
CA LEU A 18 2.98 -8.81 -0.04
C LEU A 18 4.23 -8.41 0.76
N GLU A 19 4.10 -8.12 2.05
CA GLU A 19 5.24 -7.82 2.94
C GLU A 19 6.25 -8.97 2.94
N GLN A 20 5.78 -10.22 3.10
CA GLN A 20 6.64 -11.41 3.07
C GLN A 20 7.31 -11.64 1.71
N TYR A 21 6.62 -11.34 0.60
CA TYR A 21 7.23 -11.43 -0.73
C TYR A 21 8.29 -10.38 -0.95
N ILE A 22 8.04 -9.12 -0.55
CA ILE A 22 9.00 -8.03 -0.68
C ILE A 22 10.27 -8.34 0.11
N GLN A 23 10.17 -8.91 1.31
CA GLN A 23 11.34 -9.33 2.10
C GLN A 23 12.22 -10.35 1.40
N LYS A 24 11.68 -11.15 0.46
CA LYS A 24 12.42 -12.14 -0.33
C LYS A 24 13.11 -11.53 -1.55
N VAL A 25 12.89 -10.26 -1.85
CA VAL A 25 13.43 -9.56 -3.02
C VAL A 25 14.53 -8.58 -2.57
N PRO A 26 15.83 -8.92 -2.69
CA PRO A 26 16.92 -8.18 -2.04
C PRO A 26 17.09 -6.72 -2.47
N TYR A 27 16.59 -6.38 -3.67
CA TYR A 27 16.66 -5.03 -4.22
C TYR A 27 15.44 -4.16 -3.86
N LEU A 28 14.42 -4.70 -3.18
CA LEU A 28 13.31 -3.91 -2.64
C LEU A 28 13.58 -3.52 -1.18
N HIS A 29 13.15 -2.33 -0.81
CA HIS A 29 13.13 -1.86 0.57
C HIS A 29 11.72 -1.40 0.91
N LEU A 30 10.99 -2.18 1.71
CA LEU A 30 9.67 -1.79 2.17
C LEU A 30 9.80 -0.70 3.25
N LEU A 31 9.33 0.50 2.96
CA LEU A 31 9.34 1.61 3.92
C LEU A 31 8.10 1.60 4.81
N ALA A 32 6.94 1.31 4.23
CA ALA A 32 5.67 1.31 4.94
C ALA A 32 4.63 0.41 4.27
N SER A 33 3.68 -0.08 5.06
CA SER A 33 2.46 -0.71 4.59
C SER A 33 1.26 -0.10 5.33
N CYS A 34 0.14 0.09 4.62
CA CYS A 34 -1.04 0.69 5.21
C CYS A 34 -2.33 0.15 4.57
N ALA A 35 -3.43 0.25 5.33
CA ALA A 35 -4.76 -0.21 4.89
C ALA A 35 -5.60 0.89 4.22
N SER A 36 -5.13 2.14 4.26
CA SER A 36 -5.89 3.31 3.85
C SER A 36 -5.04 4.22 2.98
N PRO A 37 -5.56 4.66 1.81
CA PRO A 37 -4.91 5.65 0.97
C PRO A 37 -4.60 6.96 1.70
N LEU A 38 -5.42 7.35 2.68
CA LEU A 38 -5.19 8.59 3.45
C LEU A 38 -3.85 8.54 4.22
N LYS A 39 -3.54 7.41 4.84
CA LYS A 39 -2.27 7.22 5.54
C LYS A 39 -1.09 7.14 4.57
N ALA A 40 -1.31 6.61 3.36
CA ALA A 40 -0.31 6.57 2.31
C ALA A 40 0.10 7.98 1.86
N ILE A 41 -0.86 8.90 1.71
CA ILE A 41 -0.62 10.29 1.32
C ILE A 41 0.25 11.01 2.36
N GLU A 42 -0.01 10.81 3.65
CA GLU A 42 0.82 11.38 4.73
C GLU A 42 2.29 10.94 4.61
N MET A 43 2.53 9.68 4.24
CA MET A 43 3.88 9.13 4.07
C MET A 43 4.56 9.61 2.79
N LEU A 44 3.83 9.67 1.67
CA LEU A 44 4.35 10.16 0.39
C LEU A 44 4.81 11.62 0.47
N ASN A 45 4.18 12.43 1.31
CA ASN A 45 4.58 13.82 1.55
C ASN A 45 5.87 13.95 2.39
N GLN A 46 6.28 12.89 3.09
CA GLN A 46 7.42 12.91 4.03
C GLN A 46 8.64 12.14 3.50
N GLN A 47 8.43 11.17 2.61
CA GLN A 47 9.44 10.21 2.19
C GLN A 47 9.38 9.99 0.67
N ALA A 48 10.55 9.85 0.04
CA ALA A 48 10.62 9.49 -1.37
C ALA A 48 10.32 7.99 -1.55
N ILE A 49 9.34 7.67 -2.40
CA ILE A 49 8.95 6.30 -2.75
C ILE A 49 9.16 6.12 -4.25
N ASP A 50 9.90 5.08 -4.64
CA ASP A 50 10.17 4.73 -6.04
C ASP A 50 9.05 3.86 -6.63
N LEU A 51 8.40 3.05 -5.78
CA LEU A 51 7.40 2.05 -6.19
C LEU A 51 6.24 1.96 -5.19
N LEU A 52 5.01 2.08 -5.68
CA LEU A 52 3.79 1.93 -4.88
C LEU A 52 2.99 0.70 -5.34
N PHE A 53 2.79 -0.26 -4.45
CA PHE A 53 1.81 -1.33 -4.63
C PHE A 53 0.46 -0.85 -4.10
N PHE A 54 -0.56 -0.79 -4.96
CA PHE A 54 -1.85 -0.19 -4.61
C PHE A 54 -3.01 -1.11 -4.95
N ARG A 55 -3.72 -1.60 -3.93
CA ARG A 55 -5.03 -2.23 -4.03
C ARG A 55 -5.90 -1.65 -2.92
N TYR A 56 -7.05 -1.10 -3.29
CA TYR A 56 -7.98 -0.54 -2.32
C TYR A 56 -9.39 -0.58 -2.90
N THR A 57 -10.36 -1.10 -2.14
CA THR A 57 -11.76 -1.10 -2.54
C THR A 57 -12.59 -0.34 -1.51
N ASP A 58 -13.21 0.76 -1.91
CA ASP A 58 -14.15 1.46 -1.04
C ASP A 58 -15.52 0.77 -1.04
N ALA A 59 -15.68 -0.23 -0.16
CA ALA A 59 -16.95 -0.91 0.04
C ALA A 59 -18.08 0.02 0.55
N ARG A 60 -17.77 1.25 0.97
CA ARG A 60 -18.78 2.22 1.43
C ARG A 60 -19.36 3.04 0.28
N ASN A 61 -18.70 3.11 -0.87
CA ASN A 61 -19.15 3.93 -2.00
C ASN A 61 -20.27 3.29 -2.84
N HIS A 62 -20.55 1.99 -2.64
CA HIS A 62 -21.64 1.30 -3.32
C HIS A 62 -23.04 1.60 -2.75
N ARG A 63 -23.17 2.36 -1.66
CA ARG A 63 -24.49 2.67 -1.03
C ARG A 63 -25.10 4.02 -1.42
N HIS A 64 -24.46 4.80 -2.30
CA HIS A 64 -24.94 6.14 -2.68
C HIS A 64 -25.34 6.31 -4.15
N GLN A 65 -25.48 5.21 -4.91
CA GLN A 65 -26.00 5.26 -6.29
C GLN A 65 -27.41 4.65 -6.45
N SER A 66 -28.13 4.43 -5.34
CA SER A 66 -29.56 4.13 -5.36
C SER A 66 -30.32 5.32 -4.78
N SER A 67 -30.55 6.32 -5.61
CA SER A 67 -31.59 7.34 -5.44
C SER A 67 -32.44 7.33 -6.69
#